data_AF-A0A3S4TVF2-F1
#
_entry.id   AF-A0A3S4TVF2-F1
#
_cell.length_a   1.000
_cell.length_b   1.000
_cell.length_c   1.000
_cell.angle_alpha   90.00
_cell.angle_beta   90.00
_cell.angle_gamma   90.00
#
_symmetry.space_group_name_H-M   'P 1'
#
loop_
_entity.id
_entity.type
_entity.pdbx_description
1 polymer ?
#
loop_
_entity_poly.entity_id
_entity_poly.type
_entity_poly.pdbx_seq_one_letter_code
_entity_poly.pdbx_strand_id
1 'polypeptide(L)' 'ENTAEGRFDQQKLFDIGMHSDGHRRNMLDPDFSRFGLAYVRDGRDPSLRYWSLVLGR' A
#
# COMPACT_ATOMS: atom_id res chain seq x y z
N GLU A 1 8.87 3.01 -1.95
CA GLU A 1 8.06 1.81 -1.68
C GLU A 1 7.25 2.06 -0.42
N ASN A 2 5.98 1.64 -0.39
CA ASN A 2 5.12 1.70 0.78
C ASN A 2 4.66 0.28 1.14
N THR A 3 4.84 -0.11 2.39
CA THR A 3 4.41 -1.42 2.91
C THR A 3 3.41 -1.25 4.04
N ALA A 4 2.41 -2.13 4.07
CA ALA A 4 1.40 -2.12 5.12
C ALA A 4 0.91 -3.54 5.42
N GLU A 5 0.42 -3.74 6.63
CA GLU A 5 -0.19 -4.98 7.08
C GLU A 5 -1.55 -4.67 7.71
N GLY A 6 -2.57 -5.49 7.40
CA GLY A 6 -3.81 -5.45 8.16
C GLY A 6 -5.01 -6.09 7.49
N ARG A 7 -6.14 -6.01 8.19
CA ARG A 7 -7.44 -6.59 7.82
C ARG A 7 -8.29 -5.60 7.05
N PHE A 8 -7.77 -5.15 5.92
CA PHE A 8 -8.43 -4.16 5.09
C PHE A 8 -8.24 -4.47 3.61
N ASP A 9 -9.15 -3.93 2.82
CA ASP A 9 -9.09 -3.97 1.36
C ASP A 9 -8.21 -2.84 0.80
N GLN A 10 -8.17 -2.75 -0.53
CA GLN A 10 -7.37 -1.75 -1.23
C GLN A 10 -7.83 -0.32 -0.95
N GLN A 11 -9.14 -0.07 -0.82
CA GLN A 11 -9.65 1.28 -0.57
C GLN A 11 -9.14 1.78 0.78
N LYS A 12 -9.26 0.94 1.81
CA LYS A 12 -8.82 1.31 3.16
C LYS A 12 -7.28 1.34 3.28
N LEU A 13 -6.55 0.55 2.48
CA LEU A 13 -5.09 0.68 2.35
C LEU A 13 -4.67 2.08 1.89
N PHE A 14 -5.27 2.59 0.81
CA PHE A 14 -4.94 3.92 0.29
C PHE A 14 -5.35 5.03 1.26
N ASP A 15 -6.51 4.90 1.89
CA ASP A 15 -6.96 5.83 2.94
C ASP A 15 -5.93 5.92 4.10
N ILE A 16 -5.48 4.77 4.63
CA ILE A 16 -4.45 4.74 5.67
C ILE A 16 -3.13 5.34 5.15
N GLY A 17 -2.74 5.02 3.92
CA GLY A 17 -1.54 5.58 3.29
C GLY A 17 -1.59 7.09 3.16
N MET A 18 -2.74 7.66 2.81
CA MET A 18 -2.96 9.11 2.72
C MET A 18 -2.89 9.80 4.09
N HIS A 19 -3.25 9.11 5.17
CA HIS A 19 -3.15 9.63 6.53
C HIS A 19 -1.77 9.43 7.18
N SER A 20 -0.79 8.86 6.45
CA SER A 20 0.60 8.71 6.90
C SER A 20 1.52 9.60 6.08
N ASP A 21 2.28 10.48 6.72
CA ASP A 21 3.09 11.49 6.03
C ASP A 21 4.13 10.88 5.07
N GLY A 22 4.80 9.80 5.46
CA GLY A 22 5.79 9.13 4.60
C GLY A 22 5.16 8.45 3.40
N HIS A 23 4.04 7.74 3.61
CA HIS A 23 3.35 7.04 2.53
C HIS A 23 2.68 8.01 1.55
N ARG A 24 2.02 9.04 2.06
CA ARG A 24 1.39 10.10 1.27
C ARG A 24 2.41 10.84 0.41
N ARG A 25 3.60 11.17 0.97
CA ARG A 25 4.67 11.81 0.20
C ARG A 25 5.03 11.00 -1.04
N ASN A 26 5.23 9.68 -0.89
CA ASN A 26 5.55 8.82 -2.02
C ASN A 26 4.38 8.73 -3.04
N MET A 27 3.13 8.61 -2.57
CA MET A 27 1.96 8.49 -3.46
C MET A 27 1.67 9.76 -4.27
N LEU A 28 2.00 10.93 -3.76
CA LEU A 28 1.75 12.23 -4.40
C LEU A 28 3.00 12.81 -5.09
N ASP A 29 4.11 12.07 -5.10
CA ASP A 29 5.33 12.53 -5.75
C ASP A 29 5.15 12.50 -7.29
N PRO A 30 5.19 13.66 -7.97
CA PRO A 30 5.00 13.73 -9.41
C PRO A 30 6.12 13.05 -10.22
N ASP A 31 7.27 12.72 -9.60
CA ASP A 31 8.35 11.98 -10.27
C ASP A 31 7.98 10.50 -10.50
N PHE A 32 7.00 9.96 -9.77
CA PHE A 32 6.47 8.63 -10.00
C PHE A 32 5.25 8.68 -10.92
N SER A 33 5.35 8.01 -12.07
CA SER A 33 4.29 7.96 -13.09
C SER A 33 3.62 6.59 -13.19
N ARG A 34 4.20 5.58 -12.53
CA ARG A 34 3.78 4.17 -12.58
C ARG A 34 3.75 3.60 -11.18
N PHE A 35 2.84 2.66 -10.96
CA PHE A 35 2.79 1.90 -9.72
C PHE A 35 2.46 0.43 -9.96
N GLY A 36 2.96 -0.43 -9.07
CA GLY A 36 2.56 -1.81 -8.93
C GLY A 36 2.06 -2.06 -7.53
N LEU A 37 0.91 -2.73 -7.39
CA LEU A 37 0.34 -3.10 -6.10
C LEU A 37 0.19 -4.62 -6.05
N ALA A 38 0.75 -5.21 -5.00
CA ALA A 38 0.63 -6.64 -4.74
C ALA A 38 0.25 -6.87 -3.27
N TYR A 39 -0.40 -8.01 -3.02
CA TYR A 39 -0.63 -8.49 -1.66
C TYR A 39 -0.62 -10.00 -1.60
N VAL A 40 -0.34 -10.51 -0.41
CA VAL A 40 -0.55 -11.91 -0.04
C VAL A 40 -1.43 -11.98 1.21
N ARG A 41 -2.26 -13.02 1.29
CA ARG A 41 -3.06 -13.32 2.49
C ARG A 41 -2.24 -14.21 3.42
N ASP A 42 -2.37 -13.99 4.72
CA ASP A 42 -1.79 -14.90 5.70
C ASP A 42 -2.45 -16.29 5.58
N GLY A 43 -1.64 -17.35 5.66
CA GLY A 43 -2.12 -18.73 5.51
C GLY A 43 -2.93 -19.24 6.71
N ARG A 44 -2.80 -18.59 7.87
CA ARG A 44 -3.52 -18.93 9.12
C ARG A 44 -4.71 -18.00 9.32
N ASP A 45 -4.59 -16.72 8.93
CA ASP A 45 -5.67 -15.74 8.94
C ASP A 45 -5.89 -15.12 7.53
N PRO A 46 -6.81 -15.67 6.71
CA PRO A 46 -7.06 -15.15 5.36
C PRO A 46 -7.59 -13.72 5.30
N SER A 47 -8.03 -13.15 6.44
CA SER A 47 -8.44 -11.75 6.53
C SER A 47 -7.25 -10.79 6.64
N LEU A 48 -6.11 -11.28 7.13
CA LEU A 48 -4.87 -10.53 7.22
C LEU A 48 -4.16 -10.52 5.86
N ARG A 49 -3.73 -9.32 5.44
CA ARG A 49 -3.01 -9.11 4.19
C ARG A 49 -1.73 -8.33 4.43
N TYR A 50 -0.68 -8.73 3.71
CA TYR A 50 0.57 -7.98 3.62
C TYR A 50 0.61 -7.32 2.24
N TRP A 51 0.80 -6.01 2.24
CA TRP A 51 0.74 -5.17 1.04
C TRP A 51 2.10 -4.59 0.71
N SER A 52 2.43 -4.56 -0.58
CA SER A 52 3.52 -3.74 -1.10
C SER A 52 3.01 -2.90 -2.28
N LEU A 53 3.26 -1.59 -2.19
CA LEU A 53 3.07 -0.62 -3.25
C LEU A 53 4.46 -0.13 -3.69
N VAL A 54 4.83 -0.50 -4.91
CA VAL A 54 6.06 -0.06 -5.56
C VAL A 54 5.71 1.07 -6.52
N LEU A 55 6.49 2.14 -6.46
CA LEU A 55 6.33 3.34 -7.29
C LEU A 55 7.58 3.50 -8.16
N GLY A 56 7.38 3.91 -9.41
CA GLY A 56 8.46 4.04 -10.39
C GLY A 56 8.18 5.13 -11.43
N ARG A 57 9.23 5.47 -12.17
CA ARG A 57 9.19 6.43 -13.28
C ARG A 57 8.77 5.77 -14.60
#